data_AF-A0A1D1W2L3-F1
#
_entry.id   AF-A0A1D1W2L3-F1
#
_cell.length_a   1.000
_cell.length_b   1.000
_cell.length_c   1.000
_cell.angle_alpha   90.00
_cell.angle_beta   90.00
_cell.angle_gamma   90.00
#
_symmetry.space_group_name_H-M   'P 1'
#
loop_
_entity.id
_entity.type
_entity.pdbx_description
1 polymer ?
#
loop_
_entity_poly.entity_id
_entity_poly.type
_entity_poly.pdbx_seq_one_letter_code
_entity_poly.pdbx_strand_id
1 'polypeptide(L)'
;MMLSLKVVMFSLCGFGALLFVILCSFLTGLQVGPWSFTLPTVARSRRLSGSEETDGSHALTASDSVLIYNRVPKTGSTTLTGLAYDLCGKNRFNVLHLNTSRNSHVMSLSDQYRFAHNVSGWYEKHPGLFHGHLAYFDFAAFGVTKMPLWINVVRDPIDRLVSYYYFVRYGDNFRPHLTRRKQGDKKSIDDCVSEHGKDCDPMNMWLQVPFFCGHASACWNPPGNSWALEQAKRHLIDKYFLVGVTEELEDFVVMLETTLPSMFHGALDLYRNGEKSHLRKTFNKTEPSPATKETLMASPIYKAEADFYRFAYDNFQSVKRRTLVEKDDRLVDRGQQFFFEKIRPRSRDDVPKKTSSVFPTSTIDFR
;
A
#
# COMPACT_ATOMS: atom_id res chain seq x y z
N MET A 1 28.56 -57.43 -15.55
CA MET A 1 27.45 -56.91 -16.37
C MET A 1 26.24 -56.71 -15.48
N MET A 2 25.92 -55.43 -15.24
CA MET A 2 24.64 -54.80 -14.85
C MET A 2 23.70 -55.55 -13.88
N LEU A 3 23.61 -55.11 -12.62
CA LEU A 3 22.76 -54.03 -12.07
C LEU A 3 21.31 -54.48 -11.75
N SER A 4 21.11 -54.97 -10.53
CA SER A 4 19.84 -54.87 -9.79
C SER A 4 20.14 -54.89 -8.31
N LEU A 5 20.22 -53.70 -7.71
CA LEU A 5 20.37 -53.51 -6.27
C LEU A 5 19.61 -52.24 -5.90
N LYS A 6 18.86 -52.33 -4.79
CA LYS A 6 18.14 -51.26 -4.06
C LYS A 6 16.62 -51.21 -4.27
N VAL A 7 15.96 -52.30 -3.89
CA VAL A 7 14.69 -52.24 -3.14
C VAL A 7 14.87 -53.16 -1.94
N VAL A 8 14.38 -52.75 -0.76
CA VAL A 8 14.36 -53.48 0.53
C VAL A 8 15.61 -53.38 1.42
N MET A 9 15.71 -52.29 2.19
CA MET A 9 16.46 -52.10 3.46
C MET A 9 16.42 -50.59 3.70
N PHE A 10 15.53 -50.01 4.49
CA PHE A 10 15.61 -49.97 5.95
C PHE A 10 14.25 -49.51 6.49
N SER A 11 13.44 -50.47 6.93
CA SER A 11 12.50 -50.26 8.03
C SER A 11 13.25 -50.66 9.31
N LEU A 12 13.01 -49.96 10.42
CA LEU A 12 13.64 -50.11 11.76
C LEU A 12 14.97 -49.36 11.96
N CYS A 13 14.88 -48.05 12.19
CA CYS A 13 15.88 -47.32 12.97
C CYS A 13 15.20 -46.21 13.80
N GLY A 14 14.32 -46.63 14.70
CA GLY A 14 13.85 -45.85 15.85
C GLY A 14 14.15 -46.69 17.09
N PHE A 15 14.60 -46.06 18.18
CA PHE A 15 15.01 -46.64 19.47
C PHE A 15 16.51 -46.86 19.78
N GLY A 16 17.44 -46.33 18.97
CA GLY A 16 18.89 -46.49 19.23
C GLY A 16 19.66 -45.29 19.79
N ALA A 17 19.07 -44.08 19.84
CA ALA A 17 19.87 -42.84 20.00
C ALA A 17 19.54 -41.99 21.24
N LEU A 18 18.70 -42.48 22.17
CA LEU A 18 18.35 -41.73 23.39
C LEU A 18 19.09 -42.21 24.65
N LEU A 19 19.89 -43.27 24.57
CA LEU A 19 20.62 -43.82 25.73
C LEU A 19 22.09 -43.41 25.82
N PHE A 20 22.63 -42.68 24.84
CA PHE A 20 24.07 -42.33 24.81
C PHE A 20 24.41 -40.96 25.39
N VAL A 21 23.42 -40.11 25.71
CA VAL A 21 23.67 -38.77 26.28
C VAL A 21 23.54 -38.75 27.80
N ILE A 22 22.90 -39.76 28.41
CA ILE A 22 22.66 -39.81 29.86
C ILE A 22 23.82 -40.46 30.64
N LEU A 23 24.77 -41.14 29.98
CA LEU A 23 25.87 -41.82 30.66
C LEU A 23 27.20 -41.04 30.76
N CYS A 24 27.28 -39.79 30.27
CA CYS A 24 28.49 -38.96 30.38
C CYS A 24 28.44 -37.89 31.49
N SER A 25 27.39 -37.85 32.32
CA SER A 25 27.24 -36.82 33.36
C SER A 25 27.66 -37.26 34.77
N PHE A 26 28.29 -38.44 34.94
CA PHE A 26 28.62 -38.98 36.27
C PHE A 26 30.12 -39.14 36.60
N LEU A 27 31.04 -38.69 35.75
CA LEU A 27 32.48 -38.82 36.01
C LEU A 27 33.28 -37.58 35.58
N THR A 28 33.07 -36.45 36.24
CA THR A 28 34.14 -35.47 36.55
C THR A 28 33.62 -34.49 37.61
N GLY A 29 33.97 -34.76 38.86
CA GLY A 29 33.86 -33.76 39.92
C GLY A 29 34.88 -32.65 39.70
N LEU A 30 34.45 -31.49 39.23
CA LEU A 30 35.21 -30.25 39.34
C LEU A 30 34.30 -29.13 39.85
N GLN A 31 34.68 -28.62 41.02
CA GLN A 31 34.03 -27.57 41.76
C GLN A 31 34.56 -26.22 41.26
N VAL A 32 33.70 -25.37 40.71
CA VAL A 32 34.01 -23.98 40.34
C VAL A 32 32.98 -23.05 40.99
N GLY A 33 33.49 -22.12 41.80
CA GLY A 33 32.72 -21.19 42.63
C GLY A 33 31.98 -20.11 41.84
N PRO A 34 31.15 -19.29 42.51
CA PRO A 34 30.24 -18.36 41.86
C PRO A 34 30.97 -17.13 41.31
N TRP A 35 30.80 -16.87 40.03
CA TRP A 35 31.23 -15.63 39.37
C TRP A 35 30.09 -14.62 39.43
N SER A 36 30.31 -13.55 40.19
CA SER A 36 29.45 -12.37 40.22
C SER A 36 29.62 -11.58 38.93
N PHE A 37 28.58 -11.51 38.09
CA PHE A 37 28.51 -10.58 36.97
C PHE A 37 27.91 -9.25 37.44
N THR A 38 28.75 -8.23 37.57
CA THR A 38 28.34 -6.83 37.69
C THR A 38 27.88 -6.31 36.32
N LEU A 39 26.61 -5.87 36.23
CA LEU A 39 26.09 -5.13 35.10
C LEU A 39 26.64 -3.69 35.11
N PRO A 40 27.05 -3.10 33.98
CA PRO A 40 27.45 -1.71 33.92
C PRO A 40 26.22 -0.80 34.02
N THR A 41 26.20 0.05 35.05
CA THR A 41 25.27 1.17 35.21
C THR A 41 25.40 2.16 34.05
N VAL A 42 24.39 2.21 33.18
CA VAL A 42 24.21 3.29 32.21
C VAL A 42 23.75 4.54 32.96
N ALA A 43 24.46 5.65 32.69
CA ALA A 43 24.26 6.95 33.31
C ALA A 43 22.85 7.50 33.09
N ARG A 44 22.22 7.90 34.20
CA ARG A 44 20.93 8.60 34.27
C ARG A 44 21.12 10.05 33.82
N SER A 45 20.77 10.34 32.57
CA SER A 45 20.67 11.72 32.09
C SER A 45 19.47 12.43 32.74
N ARG A 46 19.71 13.64 33.23
CA ARG A 46 18.75 14.49 33.94
C ARG A 46 17.60 14.89 33.02
N ARG A 47 16.37 14.58 33.42
CA ARG A 47 15.15 15.09 32.80
C ARG A 47 14.87 16.47 33.41
N LEU A 48 15.12 17.53 32.65
CA LEU A 48 14.61 18.88 32.94
C LEU A 48 13.11 18.87 32.69
N SER A 49 12.34 19.25 33.72
CA SER A 49 10.90 19.50 33.61
C SER A 49 10.66 20.83 32.91
N GLY A 50 9.94 20.79 31.79
CA GLY A 50 9.25 21.93 31.20
C GLY A 50 7.84 21.47 30.88
N SER A 51 6.88 21.95 31.66
CA SER A 51 5.45 21.77 31.44
C SER A 51 4.98 22.77 30.39
N GLU A 52 4.56 22.28 29.23
CA GLU A 52 3.63 22.99 28.35
C GLU A 52 2.42 22.08 28.15
N GLU A 53 1.27 22.55 28.62
CA GLU A 53 -0.04 21.99 28.32
C GLU A 53 -0.25 22.03 26.80
N THR A 54 -0.40 20.87 26.17
CA THR A 54 -0.84 20.78 24.79
C THR A 54 -2.25 20.20 24.72
N ASP A 55 -3.09 21.01 24.08
CA ASP A 55 -4.45 20.72 23.63
C ASP A 55 -4.58 19.35 22.97
N GLY A 56 -5.69 18.68 23.27
CA GLY A 56 -5.96 17.27 23.04
C GLY A 56 -6.25 16.88 21.60
N SER A 57 -5.41 17.29 20.65
CA SER A 57 -5.33 16.67 19.32
C SER A 57 -4.01 15.92 19.19
N HIS A 58 -3.97 14.67 19.67
CA HIS A 58 -2.95 13.72 19.23
C HIS A 58 -3.20 13.41 17.74
N ALA A 59 -2.80 14.32 16.86
CA ALA A 59 -2.50 13.95 15.48
C ALA A 59 -1.52 12.78 15.58
N LEU A 60 -1.94 11.59 15.12
CA LEU A 60 -1.12 10.38 15.10
C LEU A 60 0.29 10.78 14.66
N THR A 61 1.25 10.75 15.58
CA THR A 61 2.65 11.01 15.26
C THR A 61 3.15 9.80 14.48
N ALA A 62 2.80 9.77 13.21
CA ALA A 62 3.17 8.81 12.18
C ALA A 62 4.66 8.96 11.81
N SER A 63 5.52 9.13 12.82
CA SER A 63 6.97 9.34 12.65
C SER A 63 7.63 8.16 11.93
N ASP A 64 6.93 7.05 11.84
CA ASP A 64 7.46 5.77 11.42
C ASP A 64 6.67 5.12 10.28
N SER A 65 5.61 5.74 9.77
CA SER A 65 4.73 5.11 8.78
C SER A 65 5.45 4.84 7.45
N VAL A 66 5.23 3.65 6.90
CA VAL A 66 5.72 3.24 5.59
C VAL A 66 4.54 3.01 4.66
N LEU A 67 4.54 3.71 3.53
CA LEU A 67 3.52 3.60 2.51
C LEU A 67 4.17 2.98 1.26
N ILE A 68 3.54 1.97 0.68
CA ILE A 68 3.92 1.40 -0.62
C ILE A 68 2.83 1.75 -1.62
N TYR A 69 3.22 2.50 -2.64
CA TYR A 69 2.42 2.74 -3.83
C TYR A 69 2.95 1.93 -5.01
N ASN A 70 2.47 0.70 -5.17
CA ASN A 70 2.88 -0.19 -6.26
C ASN A 70 2.15 0.13 -7.57
N ARG A 71 2.40 1.36 -8.04
CA ARG A 71 1.74 2.05 -9.14
C ARG A 71 1.55 1.20 -10.40
N VAL A 72 0.30 1.04 -10.81
CA VAL A 72 -0.04 0.50 -12.12
C VAL A 72 0.28 1.53 -13.23
N PRO A 73 0.90 1.13 -14.36
CA PRO A 73 1.10 2.05 -15.47
C PRO A 73 -0.20 2.67 -16.02
N LYS A 74 -0.14 3.98 -16.32
CA LYS A 74 -1.20 4.77 -17.00
C LYS A 74 -2.49 5.00 -16.20
N THR A 75 -2.40 5.00 -14.87
CA THR A 75 -3.52 5.25 -13.93
C THR A 75 -3.38 6.57 -13.14
N GLY A 76 -2.84 7.62 -13.76
CA GLY A 76 -2.60 8.90 -13.07
C GLY A 76 -1.41 8.89 -12.09
N SER A 77 -0.66 7.78 -12.05
CA SER A 77 0.41 7.56 -11.06
C SER A 77 1.51 8.61 -11.03
N THR A 78 1.81 9.30 -12.13
CA THR A 78 2.82 10.37 -12.15
C THR A 78 2.34 11.62 -11.41
N THR A 79 1.06 11.99 -11.54
CA THR A 79 0.47 13.09 -10.76
C THR A 79 0.57 12.79 -9.27
N LEU A 80 0.07 11.63 -8.82
CA LEU A 80 0.07 11.28 -7.40
C LEU A 80 1.48 11.25 -6.80
N THR A 81 2.46 10.67 -7.51
CA THR A 81 3.85 10.72 -7.04
C THR A 81 4.45 12.12 -7.08
N GLY A 82 4.01 12.97 -8.01
CA GLY A 82 4.42 14.38 -8.07
C GLY A 82 4.00 15.14 -6.82
N LEU A 83 2.75 14.95 -6.36
CA LEU A 83 2.28 15.50 -5.09
C LEU A 83 3.15 15.02 -3.93
N ALA A 84 3.45 13.73 -3.85
CA ALA A 84 4.30 13.20 -2.79
C ALA A 84 5.69 13.83 -2.77
N TYR A 85 6.34 14.00 -3.93
CA TYR A 85 7.65 14.64 -4.03
C TYR A 85 7.63 16.12 -3.63
N ASP A 86 6.56 16.84 -3.98
CA ASP A 86 6.43 18.26 -3.66
C ASP A 86 6.10 18.48 -2.16
N LEU A 87 5.39 17.54 -1.53
CA LEU A 87 5.02 17.59 -0.11
C LEU A 87 6.10 17.05 0.84
N CYS A 88 6.99 16.17 0.39
CA CYS A 88 7.88 15.42 1.28
C CYS A 88 8.83 16.29 2.10
N GLY A 89 9.29 17.42 1.55
CA GLY A 89 10.10 18.38 2.29
C GLY A 89 9.33 19.11 3.38
N LYS A 90 8.09 19.54 3.09
CA LYS A 90 7.22 20.27 4.03
C LYS A 90 6.71 19.34 5.14
N ASN A 91 6.28 18.14 4.77
CA ASN A 91 5.64 17.18 5.66
C ASN A 91 6.64 16.19 6.30
N ARG A 92 7.96 16.35 6.04
CA ARG A 92 9.06 15.62 6.67
C ARG A 92 8.97 14.09 6.54
N PHE A 93 8.78 13.62 5.31
CA PHE A 93 8.86 12.19 4.97
C PHE A 93 9.76 11.96 3.75
N ASN A 94 10.12 10.71 3.48
CA ASN A 94 10.97 10.33 2.34
C ASN A 94 10.13 9.81 1.17
N VAL A 95 10.55 10.05 -0.07
CA VAL A 95 9.94 9.44 -1.26
C VAL A 95 11.00 8.68 -2.04
N LEU A 96 10.76 7.39 -2.27
CA LEU A 96 11.72 6.49 -2.89
C LEU A 96 11.11 5.80 -4.10
N HIS A 97 11.80 5.87 -5.24
CA HIS A 97 11.41 5.16 -6.44
C HIS A 97 12.12 3.80 -6.51
N LEU A 98 11.34 2.72 -6.54
CA LEU A 98 11.81 1.38 -6.80
C LEU A 98 11.90 1.15 -8.32
N ASN A 99 13.10 0.82 -8.79
CA ASN A 99 13.32 0.38 -10.17
C ASN A 99 13.62 -1.12 -10.19
N THR A 100 12.99 -1.86 -11.11
CA THR A 100 13.22 -3.29 -11.31
C THR A 100 13.91 -3.53 -12.65
N SER A 101 14.79 -4.53 -12.70
CA SER A 101 15.47 -4.91 -13.93
C SER A 101 14.46 -5.19 -15.05
N ARG A 102 14.66 -4.53 -16.20
CA ARG A 102 13.78 -4.62 -17.37
C ARG A 102 12.31 -4.25 -17.10
N ASN A 103 12.03 -3.48 -16.05
CA ASN A 103 10.67 -3.16 -15.59
C ASN A 103 9.82 -4.40 -15.29
N SER A 104 10.45 -5.48 -14.78
CA SER A 104 9.70 -6.66 -14.32
C SER A 104 8.72 -6.28 -13.21
N HIS A 105 7.48 -6.75 -13.33
CA HIS A 105 6.46 -6.58 -12.30
C HIS A 105 6.54 -7.63 -11.19
N VAL A 106 7.40 -8.63 -11.34
CA VAL A 106 7.59 -9.74 -10.40
C VAL A 106 9.05 -9.79 -9.98
N MET A 107 9.28 -9.86 -8.67
CA MET A 107 10.59 -10.08 -8.06
C MET A 107 10.85 -11.58 -7.83
N SER A 108 12.13 -11.96 -7.88
CA SER A 108 12.57 -13.27 -7.38
C SER A 108 12.27 -13.39 -5.87
N LEU A 109 12.17 -14.62 -5.34
CA LEU A 109 11.92 -14.82 -3.91
C LEU A 109 13.00 -14.15 -3.03
N SER A 110 14.26 -14.17 -3.46
CA SER A 110 15.37 -13.54 -2.74
C SER A 110 15.27 -12.01 -2.76
N ASP A 111 14.83 -11.43 -3.87
CA ASP A 111 14.61 -9.98 -3.97
C ASP A 111 13.37 -9.53 -3.19
N GLN A 112 12.31 -10.34 -3.13
CA GLN A 112 11.16 -10.09 -2.25
C GLN A 112 11.60 -10.05 -0.78
N TYR A 113 12.41 -11.03 -0.33
CA TYR A 113 12.98 -11.04 1.02
C TYR A 113 13.83 -9.79 1.28
N ARG A 114 14.78 -9.46 0.39
CA ARG A 114 15.62 -8.25 0.53
C ARG A 114 14.80 -6.98 0.58
N PHE A 115 13.81 -6.84 -0.31
CA PHE A 115 12.98 -5.65 -0.38
C PHE A 115 12.11 -5.51 0.87
N ALA A 116 11.49 -6.59 1.35
CA ALA A 116 10.72 -6.60 2.60
C ALA A 116 11.57 -6.14 3.79
N HIS A 117 12.77 -6.71 3.97
CA HIS A 117 13.68 -6.36 5.06
C HIS A 117 14.23 -4.94 4.93
N ASN A 118 14.60 -4.50 3.71
CA ASN A 118 15.08 -3.14 3.49
C ASN A 118 14.01 -2.11 3.81
N VAL A 119 12.79 -2.28 3.28
CA VAL A 119 11.70 -1.34 3.51
C VAL A 119 11.30 -1.29 4.99
N SER A 120 11.27 -2.44 5.66
CA SER A 120 10.84 -2.55 7.06
C SER A 120 11.92 -2.08 8.05
N GLY A 121 13.20 -2.30 7.73
CA GLY A 121 14.34 -2.04 8.63
C GLY A 121 15.13 -0.76 8.35
N TRP A 122 14.85 -0.03 7.27
CA TRP A 122 15.56 1.21 6.94
C TRP A 122 14.97 2.42 7.65
N TYR A 123 15.17 2.47 8.98
CA TYR A 123 14.59 3.48 9.87
C TYR A 123 14.92 4.94 9.46
N GLU A 124 16.10 5.19 8.89
CA GLU A 124 16.48 6.53 8.38
C GLU A 124 15.59 7.03 7.23
N LYS A 125 14.87 6.14 6.56
CA LYS A 125 13.91 6.48 5.49
C LYS A 125 12.47 6.47 5.97
N HIS A 126 12.24 6.31 7.27
CA HIS A 126 10.92 6.43 7.87
C HIS A 126 10.72 7.85 8.41
N PRO A 127 9.51 8.43 8.26
CA PRO A 127 8.39 7.91 7.47
C PRO A 127 8.70 7.99 5.97
N GLY A 128 8.15 7.07 5.17
CA GLY A 128 8.56 6.91 3.78
C GLY A 128 7.47 6.39 2.84
N LEU A 129 7.40 6.95 1.64
CA LEU A 129 6.56 6.51 0.52
C LEU A 129 7.44 5.87 -0.56
N PHE A 130 7.35 4.55 -0.68
CA PHE A 130 8.02 3.76 -1.70
C PHE A 130 7.07 3.56 -2.88
N HIS A 131 7.49 3.90 -4.10
CA HIS A 131 6.66 3.70 -5.30
C HIS A 131 7.43 3.03 -6.43
N GLY A 132 6.74 2.20 -7.21
CA GLY A 132 7.33 1.49 -8.34
C GLY A 132 6.36 0.54 -9.02
N HIS A 133 6.74 0.03 -10.19
CA HIS A 133 5.92 -0.88 -10.99
C HIS A 133 6.11 -2.34 -10.56
N LEU A 134 5.49 -2.72 -9.44
CA LEU A 134 5.63 -4.04 -8.82
C LEU A 134 4.24 -4.63 -8.49
N ALA A 135 4.07 -5.94 -8.65
CA ALA A 135 2.88 -6.63 -8.16
C ALA A 135 2.90 -6.74 -6.63
N TYR A 136 1.73 -6.94 -6.04
CA TYR A 136 1.60 -7.15 -4.61
C TYR A 136 2.39 -8.39 -4.15
N PHE A 137 2.97 -8.31 -2.96
CA PHE A 137 3.43 -9.48 -2.22
C PHE A 137 3.29 -9.21 -0.72
N ASP A 138 3.11 -10.28 0.05
CA ASP A 138 2.84 -10.16 1.48
C ASP A 138 4.14 -10.02 2.27
N PHE A 139 4.32 -8.86 2.91
CA PHE A 139 5.45 -8.61 3.80
C PHE A 139 5.48 -9.58 5.00
N ALA A 140 4.31 -9.97 5.52
CA ALA A 140 4.21 -10.88 6.67
C ALA A 140 4.81 -12.25 6.36
N ALA A 141 4.74 -12.69 5.09
CA ALA A 141 5.33 -13.96 4.66
C ALA A 141 6.87 -14.00 4.81
N PHE A 142 7.51 -12.83 4.97
CA PHE A 142 8.96 -12.69 5.14
C PHE A 142 9.38 -12.40 6.60
N GLY A 143 8.46 -12.51 7.56
CA GLY A 143 8.78 -12.38 8.98
C GLY A 143 9.19 -10.97 9.43
N VAL A 144 8.80 -9.94 8.69
CA VAL A 144 9.04 -8.54 9.06
C VAL A 144 7.99 -8.07 10.07
N THR A 145 8.41 -7.28 11.06
CA THR A 145 7.55 -6.81 12.14
C THR A 145 6.79 -5.54 11.78
N LYS A 146 7.38 -4.69 10.92
CA LYS A 146 6.81 -3.41 10.51
C LYS A 146 6.14 -3.55 9.15
N MET A 147 4.82 -3.64 9.16
CA MET A 147 4.02 -3.80 7.95
C MET A 147 3.80 -2.46 7.26
N PRO A 148 4.03 -2.35 5.95
CA PRO A 148 3.70 -1.14 5.20
C PRO A 148 2.19 -1.04 4.96
N LEU A 149 1.70 0.18 4.78
CA LEU A 149 0.39 0.44 4.23
C LEU A 149 0.48 0.40 2.70
N TRP A 150 -0.38 -0.38 2.04
CA TRP A 150 -0.43 -0.43 0.58
C TRP A 150 -1.53 0.49 0.05
N ILE A 151 -1.20 1.32 -0.94
CA ILE A 151 -2.18 2.11 -1.67
C ILE A 151 -2.06 1.89 -3.16
N ASN A 152 -3.13 2.13 -3.92
CA ASN A 152 -3.04 2.13 -5.38
C ASN A 152 -4.12 2.98 -6.04
N VAL A 153 -4.00 3.16 -7.35
CA VAL A 153 -5.02 3.77 -8.20
C VAL A 153 -5.18 2.92 -9.45
N VAL A 154 -6.41 2.49 -9.71
CA VAL A 154 -6.80 1.71 -10.91
C VAL A 154 -7.49 2.61 -11.94
N ARG A 155 -7.76 2.07 -13.12
CA ARG A 155 -8.41 2.77 -14.23
C ARG A 155 -9.27 1.82 -15.04
N ASP A 156 -10.26 2.34 -15.77
CA ASP A 156 -10.96 1.54 -16.77
C ASP A 156 -9.94 0.82 -17.70
N PRO A 157 -10.10 -0.51 -17.92
CA PRO A 157 -9.12 -1.31 -18.66
C PRO A 157 -8.90 -0.85 -20.10
N ILE A 158 -9.96 -0.40 -20.79
CA ILE A 158 -9.88 0.08 -22.18
C ILE A 158 -9.18 1.44 -22.19
N ASP A 159 -9.58 2.36 -21.33
CA ASP A 159 -8.95 3.68 -21.26
C ASP A 159 -7.47 3.59 -20.90
N ARG A 160 -7.11 2.65 -20.02
CA ARG A 160 -5.71 2.35 -19.68
C ARG A 160 -4.95 1.80 -20.91
N LEU A 161 -5.53 0.83 -21.62
CA LEU A 161 -4.95 0.27 -22.85
C LEU A 161 -4.72 1.35 -23.90
N VAL A 162 -5.75 2.15 -24.20
CA VAL A 162 -5.72 3.25 -25.17
C VAL A 162 -4.68 4.29 -24.78
N SER A 163 -4.62 4.65 -23.49
CA SER A 163 -3.63 5.59 -22.98
C SER A 163 -2.20 5.08 -23.16
N TYR A 164 -1.97 3.77 -23.00
CA TYR A 164 -0.68 3.13 -23.23
C TYR A 164 -0.35 3.01 -24.73
N TYR A 165 -1.32 2.63 -25.56
CA TYR A 165 -1.20 2.47 -27.01
C TYR A 165 -0.68 3.75 -27.67
N TYR A 166 -1.26 4.90 -27.32
CA TYR A 166 -0.83 6.19 -27.85
C TYR A 166 0.43 6.73 -27.16
N PHE A 167 0.67 6.37 -25.90
CA PHE A 167 1.88 6.77 -25.19
C PHE A 167 3.15 6.23 -25.83
N VAL A 168 3.15 4.98 -26.30
CA VAL A 168 4.34 4.40 -26.96
C VAL A 168 4.58 4.96 -28.37
N ARG A 169 3.61 5.66 -28.96
CA ARG A 169 3.65 6.29 -30.29
C ARG A 169 3.97 7.78 -30.23
N TYR A 170 3.30 8.52 -29.36
CA TYR A 170 3.37 9.98 -29.31
C TYR A 170 4.05 10.54 -28.06
N GLY A 171 4.33 9.71 -27.06
CA GLY A 171 4.97 10.14 -25.82
C GLY A 171 4.02 10.84 -24.85
N ASP A 172 4.57 11.75 -24.06
CA ASP A 172 3.87 12.44 -22.98
C ASP A 172 4.39 13.87 -22.77
N ASN A 173 3.58 14.71 -22.12
CA ASN A 173 3.93 16.10 -21.82
C ASN A 173 4.93 16.29 -20.67
N PHE A 174 5.32 15.24 -19.95
CA PHE A 174 6.23 15.32 -18.80
C PHE A 174 7.69 15.12 -19.24
N ARG A 175 7.94 14.27 -20.23
CA ARG A 175 9.25 14.04 -20.85
C ARG A 175 9.08 13.99 -22.38
N PRO A 176 8.82 15.16 -23.03
CA PRO A 176 8.48 15.22 -24.44
C PRO A 176 9.65 14.87 -25.37
N HIS A 177 10.89 15.12 -24.95
CA HIS A 177 12.09 14.88 -25.75
C HIS A 177 12.51 13.41 -25.84
N LEU A 178 11.85 12.51 -25.11
CA LEU A 178 12.18 11.08 -25.15
C LEU A 178 11.51 10.40 -26.34
N THR A 179 12.35 9.88 -27.23
CA THR A 179 11.91 9.00 -28.32
C THR A 179 11.28 7.73 -27.77
N ARG A 180 10.05 7.44 -28.20
CA ARG A 180 9.31 6.25 -27.76
C ARG A 180 9.53 5.10 -28.73
N ARG A 181 9.39 3.88 -28.22
CA ARG A 181 9.69 2.63 -28.96
C ARG A 181 8.94 2.53 -30.29
N LYS A 182 7.75 3.11 -30.39
CA LYS A 182 6.87 3.05 -31.57
C LYS A 182 6.66 4.44 -32.19
N GLN A 183 7.55 5.39 -31.93
CA GLN A 183 7.41 6.74 -32.49
C GLN A 183 7.46 6.70 -34.02
N GLY A 184 6.53 7.41 -34.66
CA GLY A 184 6.35 7.40 -36.11
C GLY A 184 5.23 6.47 -36.58
N ASP A 185 4.79 5.51 -35.76
CA ASP A 185 3.57 4.76 -36.03
C ASP A 185 2.34 5.65 -35.77
N LYS A 186 1.60 5.94 -36.85
CA LYS A 186 0.40 6.79 -36.83
C LYS A 186 -0.90 5.99 -36.87
N LYS A 187 -0.84 4.66 -36.80
CA LYS A 187 -2.02 3.80 -36.85
C LYS A 187 -2.96 4.08 -35.68
N SER A 188 -4.24 4.28 -35.99
CA SER A 188 -5.27 4.49 -34.96
C SER A 188 -5.52 3.20 -34.17
N ILE A 189 -6.14 3.32 -32.99
CA ILE A 189 -6.56 2.16 -32.21
C ILE A 189 -7.59 1.31 -32.95
N ASP A 190 -8.49 1.94 -33.71
CA ASP A 190 -9.52 1.27 -34.50
C ASP A 190 -8.91 0.42 -35.64
N ASP A 191 -7.94 0.99 -36.37
CA ASP A 191 -7.19 0.26 -37.39
C ASP A 191 -6.40 -0.90 -36.77
N CYS A 192 -5.78 -0.68 -35.60
CA CYS A 192 -5.07 -1.74 -34.91
C CYS A 192 -6.00 -2.90 -34.55
N VAL A 193 -7.17 -2.63 -33.97
CA VAL A 193 -8.09 -3.67 -33.51
C VAL A 193 -8.69 -4.44 -34.69
N SER A 194 -9.09 -3.74 -35.76
CA SER A 194 -9.60 -4.38 -36.98
C SER A 194 -8.57 -5.29 -37.66
N GLU A 195 -7.29 -4.90 -37.62
CA GLU A 195 -6.17 -5.70 -38.15
C GLU A 195 -5.62 -6.73 -37.16
N HIS A 196 -6.19 -6.89 -35.96
CA HIS A 196 -5.71 -7.80 -34.91
C HIS A 196 -4.24 -7.53 -34.52
N GLY A 197 -3.89 -6.25 -34.39
CA GLY A 197 -2.54 -5.79 -34.06
C GLY A 197 -2.10 -6.14 -32.64
N LYS A 198 -0.82 -6.52 -32.49
CA LYS A 198 -0.26 -6.95 -31.19
C LYS A 198 -0.30 -5.90 -30.08
N ASP A 199 -0.28 -4.61 -30.42
CA ASP A 199 -0.23 -3.52 -29.43
C ASP A 199 -1.62 -3.19 -28.84
N CYS A 200 -2.71 -3.60 -29.50
CA CYS A 200 -4.10 -3.43 -29.07
C CYS A 200 -4.78 -4.76 -28.72
N ASP A 201 -4.03 -5.86 -28.78
CA ASP A 201 -4.50 -7.19 -28.36
C ASP A 201 -5.03 -7.14 -26.92
N PRO A 202 -6.21 -7.74 -26.64
CA PRO A 202 -6.76 -7.85 -25.29
C PRO A 202 -5.81 -8.42 -24.23
N MET A 203 -4.80 -9.22 -24.59
CA MET A 203 -3.75 -9.67 -23.68
C MET A 203 -3.03 -8.51 -22.98
N ASN A 204 -2.93 -7.34 -23.62
CA ASN A 204 -2.33 -6.14 -23.02
C ASN A 204 -3.23 -5.45 -21.98
N MET A 205 -4.50 -5.86 -21.85
CA MET A 205 -5.37 -5.40 -20.76
C MET A 205 -5.06 -6.09 -19.44
N TRP A 206 -4.59 -7.34 -19.46
CA TRP A 206 -4.26 -8.14 -18.27
C TRP A 206 -3.06 -7.56 -17.52
N LEU A 207 -3.33 -6.69 -16.55
CA LEU A 207 -2.30 -5.97 -15.81
C LEU A 207 -2.75 -5.60 -14.40
N GLN A 208 -3.94 -5.01 -14.24
CA GLN A 208 -4.37 -4.56 -12.92
C GLN A 208 -4.67 -5.76 -12.03
N VAL A 209 -5.38 -6.76 -12.55
CA VAL A 209 -5.64 -8.00 -11.80
C VAL A 209 -4.33 -8.66 -11.32
N PRO A 210 -3.32 -8.92 -12.18
CA PRO A 210 -2.01 -9.42 -11.74
C PRO A 210 -1.31 -8.55 -10.71
N PHE A 211 -1.37 -7.22 -10.84
CA PHE A 211 -0.73 -6.30 -9.90
C PHE A 211 -1.25 -6.44 -8.48
N PHE A 212 -2.54 -6.75 -8.32
CA PHE A 212 -3.15 -6.98 -7.01
C PHE A 212 -3.12 -8.45 -6.58
N CYS A 213 -3.26 -9.39 -7.53
CA CYS A 213 -3.15 -10.82 -7.27
C CYS A 213 -1.75 -11.18 -6.74
N GLY A 214 -0.69 -10.61 -7.33
CA GLY A 214 0.67 -10.66 -6.81
C GLY A 214 1.63 -11.54 -7.59
N HIS A 215 2.56 -12.17 -6.87
CA HIS A 215 3.72 -12.86 -7.45
C HIS A 215 3.48 -14.33 -7.84
N ALA A 216 2.29 -14.89 -7.58
CA ALA A 216 1.99 -16.28 -7.91
C ALA A 216 1.88 -16.47 -9.44
N SER A 217 2.31 -17.63 -9.96
CA SER A 217 2.25 -17.93 -11.40
C SER A 217 0.83 -17.81 -11.97
N ALA A 218 -0.17 -18.27 -11.23
CA ALA A 218 -1.58 -18.22 -11.61
C ALA A 218 -2.12 -16.78 -11.73
N CYS A 219 -1.48 -15.77 -11.15
CA CYS A 219 -1.83 -14.37 -11.36
C CYS A 219 -1.56 -13.91 -12.81
N TRP A 220 -0.55 -14.51 -13.45
CA TRP A 220 -0.06 -14.08 -14.76
C TRP A 220 -0.51 -15.01 -15.89
N ASN A 221 -0.70 -16.31 -15.60
CA ASN A 221 -0.97 -17.32 -16.61
C ASN A 221 -2.04 -18.34 -16.15
N PRO A 222 -3.06 -18.64 -16.97
CA PRO A 222 -3.44 -17.93 -18.20
C PRO A 222 -4.12 -16.57 -17.89
N PRO A 223 -3.97 -15.55 -18.76
CA PRO A 223 -4.70 -14.28 -18.61
C PRO A 223 -6.22 -14.44 -18.56
N GLY A 224 -6.92 -13.63 -17.75
CA GLY A 224 -8.38 -13.65 -17.65
C GLY A 224 -8.95 -14.78 -16.78
N ASN A 225 -8.11 -15.51 -16.04
CA ASN A 225 -8.58 -16.58 -15.18
C ASN A 225 -9.31 -16.05 -13.93
N SER A 226 -10.34 -16.77 -13.49
CA SER A 226 -11.19 -16.37 -12.36
C SER A 226 -10.48 -16.43 -11.01
N TRP A 227 -9.53 -17.36 -10.82
CA TRP A 227 -8.79 -17.47 -9.57
C TRP A 227 -7.98 -16.20 -9.27
N ALA A 228 -7.28 -15.68 -10.28
CA ALA A 228 -6.48 -14.46 -10.14
C ALA A 228 -7.35 -13.23 -9.85
N LEU A 229 -8.52 -13.15 -10.50
CA LEU A 229 -9.51 -12.11 -10.26
C LEU A 229 -9.99 -12.13 -8.79
N GLU A 230 -10.43 -13.29 -8.31
CA GLU A 230 -10.92 -13.41 -6.93
C GLU A 230 -9.80 -13.17 -5.91
N GLN A 231 -8.57 -13.60 -6.19
CA GLN A 231 -7.44 -13.29 -5.32
C GLN A 231 -7.09 -11.80 -5.31
N ALA A 232 -7.16 -11.11 -6.46
CA ALA A 232 -6.95 -9.67 -6.54
C ALA A 232 -8.01 -8.91 -5.74
N LYS A 233 -9.30 -9.30 -5.83
CA LYS A 233 -10.38 -8.72 -5.02
C LYS A 233 -10.14 -8.90 -3.53
N ARG A 234 -9.73 -10.11 -3.09
CA ARG A 234 -9.39 -10.38 -1.69
C ARG A 234 -8.23 -9.51 -1.21
N HIS A 235 -7.14 -9.45 -1.95
CA HIS A 235 -6.01 -8.60 -1.58
C HIS A 235 -6.39 -7.12 -1.51
N LEU A 236 -7.23 -6.64 -2.44
CA LEU A 236 -7.72 -5.25 -2.41
C LEU A 236 -8.42 -4.93 -1.08
N ILE A 237 -9.23 -5.85 -0.54
CA ILE A 237 -9.95 -5.64 0.72
C ILE A 237 -9.04 -5.87 1.93
N ASP A 238 -8.25 -6.95 1.92
CA ASP A 238 -7.55 -7.43 3.12
C ASP A 238 -6.18 -6.77 3.32
N LYS A 239 -5.56 -6.27 2.24
CA LYS A 239 -4.13 -5.89 2.23
C LYS A 239 -3.88 -4.45 1.82
N TYR A 240 -4.81 -3.82 1.09
CA TYR A 240 -4.69 -2.42 0.70
C TYR A 240 -5.41 -1.51 1.68
N PHE A 241 -4.72 -0.45 2.10
CA PHE A 241 -5.27 0.62 2.93
C PHE A 241 -6.36 1.40 2.18
N LEU A 242 -6.06 1.80 0.93
CA LEU A 242 -7.00 2.49 0.06
C LEU A 242 -6.63 2.28 -1.41
N VAL A 243 -7.64 2.03 -2.23
CA VAL A 243 -7.51 1.96 -3.69
C VAL A 243 -8.49 2.93 -4.32
N GLY A 244 -7.97 3.90 -5.06
CA GLY A 244 -8.78 4.86 -5.81
C GLY A 244 -8.94 4.48 -7.27
N VAL A 245 -9.70 5.31 -8.00
CA VAL A 245 -9.81 5.24 -9.46
C VAL A 245 -9.26 6.52 -10.10
N THR A 246 -8.76 6.40 -11.32
CA THR A 246 -8.10 7.52 -12.03
C THR A 246 -9.09 8.65 -12.30
N GLU A 247 -10.35 8.32 -12.56
CA GLU A 247 -11.43 9.24 -12.89
C GLU A 247 -11.84 10.12 -11.69
N GLU A 248 -11.58 9.66 -10.47
CA GLU A 248 -11.88 10.36 -9.21
C GLU A 248 -10.60 10.56 -8.38
N LEU A 249 -9.49 10.89 -9.06
CA LEU A 249 -8.19 11.06 -8.40
C LEU A 249 -8.18 12.19 -7.37
N GLU A 250 -8.98 13.24 -7.60
CA GLU A 250 -9.15 14.34 -6.63
C GLU A 250 -9.71 13.84 -5.31
N ASP A 251 -10.82 13.10 -5.35
CA ASP A 251 -11.44 12.50 -4.16
C ASP A 251 -10.47 11.55 -3.46
N PHE A 252 -9.67 10.78 -4.21
CA PHE A 252 -8.64 9.93 -3.65
C PHE A 252 -7.55 10.75 -2.91
N VAL A 253 -7.17 11.92 -3.44
CA VAL A 253 -6.25 12.85 -2.75
C VAL A 253 -6.88 13.40 -1.48
N VAL A 254 -8.16 13.78 -1.49
CA VAL A 254 -8.88 14.22 -0.27
C VAL A 254 -8.89 13.13 0.80
N MET A 255 -9.16 11.88 0.39
CA MET A 255 -9.15 10.73 1.28
C MET A 255 -7.77 10.51 1.91
N LEU A 256 -6.67 10.63 1.14
CA LEU A 256 -5.31 10.50 1.67
C LEU A 256 -4.93 11.65 2.59
N GLU A 257 -5.28 12.89 2.25
CA GLU A 257 -5.03 14.06 3.10
C GLU A 257 -5.76 13.96 4.44
N THR A 258 -7.00 13.47 4.42
CA THR A 258 -7.83 13.29 5.62
C THR A 258 -7.29 12.17 6.51
N THR A 259 -6.90 11.03 5.91
CA THR A 259 -6.58 9.82 6.69
C THR A 259 -5.10 9.68 7.02
N LEU A 260 -4.21 10.27 6.23
CA LEU A 260 -2.75 10.26 6.39
C LEU A 260 -2.16 11.69 6.32
N PRO A 261 -2.64 12.63 7.17
CA PRO A 261 -2.22 14.04 7.09
C PRO A 261 -0.72 14.25 7.31
N SER A 262 -0.05 13.36 8.05
CA SER A 262 1.40 13.43 8.25
C SER A 262 2.21 13.38 6.95
N MET A 263 1.67 12.74 5.90
CA MET A 263 2.30 12.69 4.57
C MET A 263 1.59 13.61 3.58
N PHE A 264 0.26 13.72 3.65
CA PHE A 264 -0.56 14.33 2.60
C PHE A 264 -1.24 15.64 3.00
N HIS A 265 -0.90 16.25 4.14
CA HIS A 265 -1.41 17.59 4.47
C HIS A 265 -1.02 18.62 3.38
N GLY A 266 -2.01 19.34 2.86
CA GLY A 266 -1.89 20.29 1.74
C GLY A 266 -1.94 19.65 0.35
N ALA A 267 -2.26 18.35 0.23
CA ALA A 267 -2.26 17.66 -1.06
C ALA A 267 -3.39 18.11 -1.98
N LEU A 268 -4.59 18.36 -1.48
CA LEU A 268 -5.72 18.84 -2.27
C LEU A 268 -5.45 20.21 -2.87
N ASP A 269 -4.94 21.14 -2.05
CA ASP A 269 -4.60 22.49 -2.51
C ASP A 269 -3.52 22.44 -3.60
N LEU A 270 -2.51 21.59 -3.44
CA LEU A 270 -1.48 21.38 -4.44
C LEU A 270 -2.03 20.70 -5.70
N TYR A 271 -2.98 19.78 -5.55
CA TYR A 271 -3.64 19.13 -6.69
C TYR A 271 -4.49 20.11 -7.49
N ARG A 272 -5.22 21.02 -6.85
CA ARG A 272 -6.10 21.99 -7.54
C ARG A 272 -5.33 23.17 -8.14
N ASN A 273 -4.38 23.71 -7.39
CA ASN A 273 -3.71 24.97 -7.73
C ASN A 273 -2.30 24.79 -8.27
N GLY A 274 -1.73 23.58 -8.19
CA GLY A 274 -0.38 23.30 -8.66
C GLY A 274 -0.31 23.11 -10.18
N GLU A 275 0.81 23.55 -10.77
CA GLU A 275 1.11 23.35 -12.20
C GLU A 275 1.26 21.86 -12.59
N LYS A 276 1.41 20.98 -11.60
CA LYS A 276 1.68 19.54 -11.75
C LYS A 276 0.45 18.64 -11.49
N SER A 277 -0.75 19.18 -11.51
CA SER A 277 -2.01 18.43 -11.30
C SER A 277 -2.31 17.39 -12.38
N HIS A 278 -1.78 17.58 -13.59
CA HIS A 278 -2.03 16.72 -14.74
C HIS A 278 -0.77 16.33 -15.51
N LEU A 279 0.18 15.71 -14.81
CA LEU A 279 1.42 15.25 -15.42
C LEU A 279 1.22 14.00 -16.27
N ARG A 280 2.06 13.87 -17.31
CA ARG A 280 2.16 12.71 -18.20
C ARG A 280 0.87 12.41 -18.98
N LYS A 281 0.20 13.47 -19.44
CA LYS A 281 -0.87 13.38 -20.44
C LYS A 281 -0.27 12.84 -21.76
N THR A 282 -0.89 11.79 -22.29
CA THR A 282 -0.52 11.21 -23.59
C THR A 282 -0.92 12.16 -24.71
N PHE A 283 -0.02 12.44 -25.64
CA PHE A 283 -0.33 13.26 -26.82
C PHE A 283 -1.16 12.50 -27.85
N ASN A 284 -1.96 13.23 -28.63
CA ASN A 284 -2.70 12.75 -29.81
C ASN A 284 -3.51 11.46 -29.56
N LYS A 285 -4.17 11.37 -28.39
CA LYS A 285 -5.09 10.26 -28.07
C LYS A 285 -6.38 10.44 -28.85
N THR A 286 -6.82 9.40 -29.56
CA THR A 286 -8.18 9.32 -30.10
C THR A 286 -9.01 8.35 -29.27
N GLU A 287 -10.31 8.64 -29.15
CA GLU A 287 -11.25 7.73 -28.51
C GLU A 287 -11.58 6.58 -29.47
N PRO A 288 -11.63 5.31 -28.99
CA PRO A 288 -12.04 4.19 -29.84
C PRO A 288 -13.51 4.31 -30.26
N SER A 289 -13.81 3.87 -31.49
CA SER A 289 -15.18 3.76 -31.97
C SER A 289 -16.01 2.77 -31.14
N PRO A 290 -17.36 2.87 -31.15
CA PRO A 290 -18.23 1.91 -30.46
C PRO A 290 -17.98 0.46 -30.86
N ALA A 291 -17.75 0.20 -32.16
CA ALA A 291 -17.45 -1.14 -32.67
C ALA A 291 -16.12 -1.69 -32.14
N THR A 292 -15.08 -0.85 -32.06
CA THR A 292 -13.80 -1.21 -31.44
C THR A 292 -13.96 -1.52 -29.95
N LYS A 293 -14.74 -0.71 -29.22
CA LYS A 293 -15.03 -0.98 -27.81
C LYS A 293 -15.74 -2.31 -27.63
N GLU A 294 -16.78 -2.59 -28.42
CA GLU A 294 -17.52 -3.85 -28.36
C GLU A 294 -16.60 -5.06 -28.62
N THR A 295 -15.72 -4.95 -29.62
CA THR A 295 -14.72 -6.00 -29.94
C THR A 295 -13.78 -6.27 -28.76
N LEU A 296 -13.27 -5.22 -28.12
CA LEU A 296 -12.41 -5.36 -26.93
C LEU A 296 -13.19 -5.93 -25.73
N MET A 297 -14.46 -5.51 -25.56
CA MET A 297 -15.32 -5.92 -24.46
C MET A 297 -15.74 -7.40 -24.52
N ALA A 298 -15.75 -7.99 -25.71
CA ALA A 298 -16.08 -9.40 -25.91
C ALA A 298 -15.07 -10.35 -25.24
N SER A 299 -13.81 -9.91 -25.09
CA SER A 299 -12.72 -10.73 -24.55
C SER A 299 -12.95 -11.13 -23.08
N PRO A 300 -12.65 -12.39 -22.70
CA PRO A 300 -12.68 -12.81 -21.30
C PRO A 300 -11.69 -12.01 -20.42
N ILE A 301 -10.58 -11.54 -21.00
CA ILE A 301 -9.59 -10.73 -20.29
C ILE A 301 -10.19 -9.38 -19.89
N TYR A 302 -10.89 -8.72 -20.81
CA TYR A 302 -11.60 -7.48 -20.51
C TYR A 302 -12.62 -7.70 -19.40
N LYS A 303 -13.44 -8.77 -19.50
CA LYS A 303 -14.48 -9.05 -18.51
C LYS A 303 -13.92 -9.17 -17.10
N ALA A 304 -12.80 -9.87 -16.93
CA ALA A 304 -12.14 -10.00 -15.64
C ALA A 304 -11.53 -8.68 -15.12
N GLU A 305 -10.82 -7.93 -15.98
CA GLU A 305 -10.27 -6.62 -15.63
C GLU A 305 -11.36 -5.58 -15.30
N ALA A 306 -12.46 -5.59 -16.04
CA ALA A 306 -13.59 -4.69 -15.84
C ALA A 306 -14.37 -5.03 -14.56
N ASP A 307 -14.53 -6.32 -14.23
CA ASP A 307 -15.08 -6.75 -12.95
C ASP A 307 -14.21 -6.25 -11.79
N PHE A 308 -12.88 -6.46 -11.86
CA PHE A 308 -11.97 -5.94 -10.84
C PHE A 308 -12.03 -4.41 -10.70
N TYR A 309 -12.07 -3.68 -11.81
CA TYR A 309 -12.21 -2.22 -11.78
C TYR A 309 -13.51 -1.77 -11.10
N ARG A 310 -14.66 -2.37 -11.45
CA ARG A 310 -15.96 -2.05 -10.82
C ARG A 310 -15.95 -2.37 -9.33
N PHE A 311 -15.40 -3.52 -8.95
CA PHE A 311 -15.23 -3.89 -7.55
C PHE A 311 -14.40 -2.87 -6.77
N ALA A 312 -13.26 -2.43 -7.33
CA ALA A 312 -12.42 -1.39 -6.73
C ALA A 312 -13.16 -0.05 -6.62
N TYR A 313 -13.89 0.33 -7.67
CA TYR A 313 -14.71 1.54 -7.70
C TYR A 313 -15.78 1.53 -6.59
N ASP A 314 -16.60 0.48 -6.53
CA ASP A 314 -17.68 0.36 -5.55
C ASP A 314 -17.14 0.37 -4.11
N ASN A 315 -16.01 -0.31 -3.88
CA ASN A 315 -15.33 -0.27 -2.60
C ASN A 315 -14.85 1.15 -2.26
N PHE A 316 -14.19 1.84 -3.20
CA PHE A 316 -13.74 3.21 -3.01
C PHE A 316 -14.90 4.16 -2.69
N GLN A 317 -16.00 4.09 -3.45
CA GLN A 317 -17.20 4.89 -3.19
C GLN A 317 -17.80 4.61 -1.80
N SER A 318 -17.83 3.34 -1.39
CA SER A 318 -18.33 2.93 -0.08
C SER A 318 -17.50 3.52 1.06
N VAL A 319 -16.17 3.45 0.95
CA VAL A 319 -15.25 4.05 1.93
C VAL A 319 -15.39 5.58 1.93
N LYS A 320 -15.37 6.22 0.75
CA LYS A 320 -15.55 7.67 0.59
C LYS A 320 -16.80 8.20 1.31
N ARG A 321 -17.97 7.57 1.09
CA ARG A 321 -19.24 7.97 1.72
C ARG A 321 -19.27 7.85 3.24
N ARG A 322 -18.44 6.96 3.81
CA ARG A 322 -18.35 6.75 5.27
C ARG A 322 -17.39 7.72 5.91
N THR A 323 -16.32 8.10 5.21
CA THR A 323 -15.28 8.99 5.71
C THR A 323 -15.62 10.45 5.50
N LEU A 324 -16.13 10.82 4.32
CA LEU A 324 -16.33 12.22 3.94
C LEU A 324 -17.81 12.62 3.99
N VAL A 325 -18.03 13.91 4.26
CA VAL A 325 -19.32 14.58 4.13
C VAL A 325 -19.14 15.84 3.28
N GLU A 326 -20.17 16.18 2.52
CA GLU A 326 -20.17 17.40 1.71
C GLU A 326 -20.64 18.58 2.59
N LYS A 327 -19.81 19.62 2.64
CA LYS A 327 -20.09 20.87 3.35
C LYS A 327 -19.54 22.03 2.53
N ASP A 328 -20.39 23.01 2.22
CA ASP A 328 -20.03 24.20 1.43
C ASP A 328 -19.32 23.85 0.11
N ASP A 329 -19.87 22.88 -0.64
CA ASP A 329 -19.32 22.32 -1.89
C ASP A 329 -17.89 21.74 -1.75
N ARG A 330 -17.52 21.33 -0.53
CA ARG A 330 -16.24 20.69 -0.22
C ARG A 330 -16.45 19.38 0.51
N LEU A 331 -15.67 18.37 0.14
CA LEU A 331 -15.58 17.13 0.89
C LEU A 331 -14.68 17.35 2.11
N VAL A 332 -15.23 17.13 3.29
CA VAL A 332 -14.53 17.25 4.57
C VAL A 332 -14.68 15.96 5.37
N ASP A 333 -13.73 15.71 6.28
CA ASP A 333 -13.82 14.58 7.19
C ASP A 333 -15.09 14.66 8.05
N ARG A 334 -15.77 13.52 8.21
CA ARG A 334 -16.93 13.41 9.10
C ARG A 334 -16.55 13.58 10.57
N GLY A 335 -15.25 13.44 10.89
CA GLY A 335 -14.71 13.54 12.23
C GLY A 335 -14.90 12.26 13.02
N GLN A 336 -14.34 12.23 14.22
CA GLN A 336 -14.36 11.06 15.09
C GLN A 336 -15.80 10.72 15.53
N GLN A 337 -16.30 9.55 15.09
CA GLN A 337 -17.63 9.05 15.42
C GLN A 337 -17.65 7.99 16.54
N PHE A 338 -16.56 7.87 17.30
CA PHE A 338 -16.44 6.91 18.40
C PHE A 338 -15.78 7.56 19.61
N PHE A 339 -16.09 7.09 20.81
CA PHE A 339 -15.38 7.47 22.04
C PHE A 339 -15.27 6.25 22.95
N PHE A 340 -14.27 6.24 23.82
CA PHE A 340 -14.09 5.17 24.80
C PHE A 340 -14.82 5.53 26.08
N GLU A 341 -15.76 4.68 26.48
CA GLU A 341 -16.42 4.79 27.79
C GLU A 341 -16.06 3.59 28.68
N LYS A 342 -16.36 3.71 29.98
CA LYS A 342 -16.18 2.62 30.95
C LYS A 342 -14.73 2.10 31.04
N ILE A 343 -13.75 2.95 30.82
CA ILE A 343 -12.32 2.62 30.99
C ILE A 343 -12.07 2.17 32.45
N ARG A 344 -11.40 1.01 32.59
CA ARG A 344 -11.10 0.34 33.86
C ARG A 344 -9.71 -0.31 33.81
N PRO A 345 -9.02 -0.44 34.96
CA PRO A 345 -9.42 0.03 36.29
C PRO A 345 -9.37 1.57 36.40
N ARG A 346 -10.22 2.18 37.25
CA ARG A 346 -10.11 3.61 37.57
C ARG A 346 -8.88 3.81 38.44
N SER A 347 -8.04 4.81 38.16
CA SER A 347 -7.00 5.21 39.12
C SER A 347 -7.69 5.79 40.37
N ARG A 348 -7.03 5.72 41.54
CA ARG A 348 -7.58 6.33 42.77
C ARG A 348 -7.78 7.84 42.65
N ASP A 349 -7.09 8.47 41.70
CA ASP A 349 -7.14 9.91 41.44
C ASP A 349 -8.29 10.32 40.49
N ASP A 350 -8.92 9.36 39.80
CA ASP A 350 -10.08 9.59 38.91
C ASP A 350 -11.44 9.57 39.64
N VAL A 351 -11.42 9.60 40.99
CA VAL A 351 -12.65 9.80 41.77
C VAL A 351 -12.92 11.30 41.79
N PRO A 352 -13.99 11.80 41.12
CA PRO A 352 -14.36 13.20 41.25
C PRO A 352 -14.60 13.48 42.73
N LYS A 353 -13.75 14.32 43.33
CA LYS A 353 -14.01 14.87 44.66
C LYS A 353 -15.36 15.57 44.56
N LYS A 354 -16.37 15.07 45.28
CA LYS A 354 -17.62 15.80 45.50
C LYS A 354 -17.25 17.13 46.16
N THR A 355 -17.07 18.18 45.36
CA THR A 355 -17.11 19.54 45.87
C THR A 355 -18.56 19.79 46.24
N SER A 356 -18.82 19.80 47.54
CA SER A 356 -20.06 20.33 48.11
C SER A 356 -20.13 21.82 47.76
N SER A 357 -20.83 22.16 46.68
CA SER A 357 -21.28 23.53 46.46
C SER A 357 -22.33 23.83 47.53
N VAL A 358 -21.89 24.54 48.58
CA VAL A 358 -22.77 25.27 49.48
C VAL A 358 -23.54 26.28 48.63
N PHE A 359 -24.83 26.06 48.45
CA PHE A 359 -25.73 27.05 47.88
C PHE A 359 -25.84 28.24 48.86
N PRO A 360 -25.69 29.50 48.42
CA PRO A 360 -26.00 30.63 49.28
C PRO A 360 -27.52 30.72 49.47
N THR A 361 -27.95 30.69 50.73
CA THR A 361 -29.32 31.00 51.15
C THR A 361 -29.65 32.44 50.78
N SER A 362 -30.56 32.65 49.83
CA SER A 362 -31.21 33.95 49.63
C SER A 362 -32.32 34.12 50.66
N THR A 363 -32.11 35.05 51.59
CA THR A 363 -33.13 35.57 52.50
C THR A 363 -34.17 36.33 51.67
N ILE A 364 -35.43 35.89 51.74
CA ILE A 364 -36.60 36.61 51.24
C ILE A 364 -37.04 37.55 52.36
N ASP A 365 -36.99 38.86 52.12
CA ASP A 365 -37.54 39.87 53.02
C ASP A 365 -39.00 40.15 52.62
N PHE A 366 -39.91 40.05 53.59
CA PHE A 366 -41.31 40.43 53.47
C PHE A 366 -41.55 41.58 54.45
N ARG A 367 -41.68 42.80 53.92
CA ARG A 367 -42.55 43.85 54.44
C ARG A 367 -42.71 44.99 53.44
#